data_AF-A0A1X7CUZ5-F1
#
_entry.id   AF-A0A1X7CUZ5-F1
#
_cell.length_a   1.000
_cell.length_b   1.000
_cell.length_c   1.000
_cell.angle_alpha   90.00
_cell.angle_beta   90.00
_cell.angle_gamma   90.00
#
_symmetry.space_group_name_H-M   'P 1'
#
loop_
_entity.id
_entity.type
_entity.pdbx_description
1 polymer ?
#
loop_
_entity_poly.entity_id
_entity_poly.type
_entity_poly.pdbx_seq_one_letter_code
_entity_poly.pdbx_strand_id
1 'polypeptide(L)'
;MPRLLGFFDDFGHAGAWTAGPLRSQVRASGEPDEARIVEYLDVGHHLTHFMEAGFDVLTGQAHRHTSGCSSLVTDGLWIWRADFAHYLETYHVPLPPAFTERVRGLGHRMPDLVGAEFVPVFDEVVRAFGWTGVEPPWDAATVVRPEPRSVPTRAEFVARVRRERPAGPWGKAPRKPRR
;
A
#
# COMPACT_ATOMS: atom_id res chain seq x y z
N MET A 1 5.90 0.95 19.81
CA MET A 1 4.75 0.43 19.03
C MET A 1 4.78 1.08 17.66
N PRO A 2 4.84 0.29 16.57
CA PRO A 2 4.93 0.81 15.22
C PRO A 2 3.62 1.49 14.84
N ARG A 3 3.71 2.60 14.09
CA ARG A 3 2.51 3.34 13.67
C ARG A 3 1.98 2.75 12.37
N LEU A 4 0.87 2.04 12.49
CA LEU A 4 0.24 1.36 11.35
C LEU A 4 -0.74 2.30 10.63
N LEU A 5 -0.74 2.21 9.31
CA LEU A 5 -1.59 2.98 8.43
C LEU A 5 -2.28 2.05 7.42
N GLY A 6 -3.60 2.16 7.32
CA GLY A 6 -4.36 1.45 6.29
C GLY A 6 -4.62 -0.03 6.53
N PHE A 7 -4.52 -0.51 7.78
CA PHE A 7 -4.88 -1.89 8.12
C PHE A 7 -6.39 -1.96 8.41
N PHE A 8 -7.18 -2.33 7.40
CA PHE A 8 -8.64 -2.52 7.52
C PHE A 8 -8.98 -3.99 7.83
N ASP A 9 -10.17 -4.22 8.42
CA ASP A 9 -10.66 -5.57 8.76
C ASP A 9 -10.71 -6.51 7.54
N ASP A 10 -11.05 -5.96 6.37
CA ASP A 10 -11.22 -6.69 5.11
C ASP A 10 -9.93 -7.38 4.63
N PHE A 11 -8.78 -7.03 5.20
CA PHE A 11 -7.48 -7.62 4.87
C PHE A 11 -7.12 -8.86 5.69
N GLY A 12 -8.02 -9.30 6.58
CA GLY A 12 -7.82 -10.53 7.36
C GLY A 12 -6.78 -10.40 8.47
N HIS A 13 -6.34 -9.18 8.79
CA HIS A 13 -5.56 -8.92 9.99
C HIS A 13 -6.50 -8.96 11.20
N ALA A 14 -6.29 -9.91 12.10
CA ALA A 14 -7.02 -9.98 13.36
C ALA A 14 -6.26 -9.24 14.47
N GLY A 15 -6.96 -8.43 15.27
CA GLY A 15 -6.40 -7.83 16.49
C GLY A 15 -6.65 -6.32 16.62
N ALA A 16 -6.01 -5.71 17.62
CA ALA A 16 -6.21 -4.30 18.01
C ALA A 16 -5.67 -3.26 17.01
N TRP A 17 -5.28 -3.68 15.81
CA TRP A 17 -4.59 -2.85 14.82
C TRP A 17 -5.48 -2.40 13.67
N THR A 18 -6.74 -2.83 13.65
CA THR A 18 -7.61 -2.57 12.53
C THR A 18 -8.36 -1.24 12.68
N ALA A 19 -8.49 -0.53 11.56
CA ALA A 19 -9.29 0.69 11.46
C ALA A 19 -10.79 0.42 11.25
N GLY A 20 -11.24 -0.82 11.52
CA GLY A 20 -12.56 -1.31 11.14
C GLY A 20 -12.67 -1.65 9.64
N PRO A 21 -13.88 -1.91 9.14
CA PRO A 21 -14.11 -2.26 7.74
C PRO A 21 -13.82 -1.08 6.80
N LEU A 22 -13.13 -1.33 5.68
CA LEU A 22 -12.78 -0.31 4.69
C LEU A 22 -14.02 0.43 4.18
N ARG A 23 -15.14 -0.27 3.99
CA ARG A 23 -16.39 0.32 3.47
C ARG A 23 -16.92 1.45 4.35
N SER A 24 -16.73 1.38 5.69
CA SER A 24 -17.18 2.45 6.59
C SER A 24 -16.24 3.65 6.62
N GLN A 25 -15.05 3.52 6.03
CA GLN A 25 -14.00 4.53 6.00
C GLN A 25 -13.97 5.32 4.68
N VAL A 26 -14.80 4.98 3.71
CA VAL A 26 -14.89 5.68 2.41
C VAL A 26 -15.40 7.11 2.62
N ARG A 27 -14.70 8.09 2.03
CA ARG A 27 -15.10 9.51 2.05
C ARG A 27 -15.40 10.01 0.64
N ALA A 28 -16.22 11.06 0.56
CA ALA A 28 -16.54 11.72 -0.71
C ALA A 28 -15.36 12.53 -1.28
N SER A 29 -14.45 12.97 -0.41
CA SER A 29 -13.27 13.76 -0.79
C SER A 29 -12.12 13.50 0.17
N GLY A 30 -10.91 13.64 -0.37
CA GLY A 30 -9.64 13.45 0.32
C GLY A 30 -9.07 14.71 0.96
N GLU A 31 -7.82 14.59 1.40
CA GLU A 31 -7.01 15.75 1.81
C GLU A 31 -6.72 16.67 0.61
N PRO A 32 -6.53 18.00 0.81
CA PRO A 32 -6.25 18.92 -0.29
C PRO A 32 -4.98 18.56 -1.09
N ASP A 33 -4.00 17.96 -0.44
CA ASP A 33 -2.71 17.52 -0.98
C ASP A 33 -2.64 16.00 -1.18
N GLU A 34 -3.78 15.30 -1.21
CA GLU A 34 -3.84 13.84 -1.25
C GLU A 34 -3.05 13.23 -2.42
N ALA A 35 -3.05 13.85 -3.60
CA ALA A 35 -2.27 13.36 -4.75
C ALA A 35 -0.77 13.26 -4.42
N ARG A 36 -0.22 14.24 -3.69
CA ARG A 36 1.19 14.23 -3.26
C ARG A 36 1.44 13.23 -2.14
N ILE A 37 0.44 12.97 -1.30
CA ILE A 37 0.51 11.93 -0.27
C ILE A 37 0.50 10.54 -0.92
N VAL A 38 -0.31 10.33 -1.97
CA VAL A 38 -0.31 9.08 -2.75
C VAL A 38 1.05 8.84 -3.40
N GLU A 39 1.66 9.87 -4.01
CA GLU A 39 3.02 9.78 -4.54
C GLU A 39 4.05 9.43 -3.47
N TYR A 40 3.94 10.04 -2.29
CA TYR A 40 4.79 9.72 -1.14
C TYR A 40 4.65 8.25 -0.72
N LEU A 41 3.43 7.73 -0.61
CA LEU A 41 3.18 6.33 -0.25
C LEU A 41 3.73 5.35 -1.29
N ASP A 42 3.68 5.71 -2.58
CA ASP A 42 4.14 4.89 -3.71
C ASP A 42 5.67 4.74 -3.79
N VAL A 43 6.43 5.64 -3.15
CA VAL A 43 7.91 5.63 -3.15
C VAL A 43 8.51 5.18 -1.82
N GLY A 44 7.69 4.67 -0.90
CA GLY A 44 8.17 4.24 0.41
C GLY A 44 9.14 3.06 0.33
N HIS A 45 9.91 2.90 1.40
CA HIS A 45 10.89 1.82 1.51
C HIS A 45 10.18 0.49 1.73
N HIS A 46 10.42 -0.48 0.85
CA HIS A 46 9.86 -1.82 1.00
C HIS A 46 10.54 -2.57 2.13
N LEU A 47 9.73 -3.09 3.06
CA LEU A 47 10.16 -3.97 4.16
C LEU A 47 10.01 -5.43 3.80
N THR A 48 8.96 -5.75 3.05
CA THR A 48 8.73 -7.08 2.51
C THR A 48 8.39 -6.99 1.04
N HIS A 49 8.64 -8.09 0.33
CA HIS A 49 8.27 -8.26 -1.07
C HIS A 49 7.46 -9.54 -1.17
N PHE A 50 6.14 -9.40 -1.19
CA PHE A 50 5.26 -10.52 -1.47
C PHE A 50 4.93 -10.58 -2.97
N MET A 51 4.66 -11.78 -3.48
CA MET A 51 4.53 -12.07 -4.92
C MET A 51 3.09 -12.45 -5.33
N GLU A 52 2.14 -12.31 -4.42
CA GLU A 52 0.72 -12.56 -4.61
C GLU A 52 0.07 -11.53 -5.54
N ALA A 53 -1.11 -11.88 -6.04
CA ALA A 53 -2.00 -10.96 -6.73
C ALA A 53 -3.19 -10.63 -5.81
N GLY A 54 -3.33 -9.35 -5.46
CA GLY A 54 -4.49 -8.81 -4.77
C GLY A 54 -5.44 -8.05 -5.68
N PHE A 55 -6.69 -8.00 -5.24
CA PHE A 55 -7.75 -7.26 -5.88
C PHE A 55 -8.34 -6.29 -4.88
N ASP A 56 -8.96 -5.25 -5.42
CA ASP A 56 -9.68 -4.27 -4.63
C ASP A 56 -10.77 -4.96 -3.81
N VAL A 57 -10.70 -4.86 -2.49
CA VAL A 57 -11.59 -5.63 -1.61
C VAL A 57 -13.06 -5.18 -1.68
N LEU A 58 -13.34 -3.97 -2.17
CA LEU A 58 -14.72 -3.47 -2.30
C LEU A 58 -15.37 -3.86 -3.62
N THR A 59 -14.57 -4.02 -4.69
CA THR A 59 -15.05 -4.19 -6.08
C THR A 59 -14.61 -5.49 -6.74
N GLY A 60 -13.62 -6.19 -6.16
CA GLY A 60 -12.99 -7.37 -6.73
C GLY A 60 -12.21 -7.11 -8.02
N GLN A 61 -11.91 -5.85 -8.35
CA GLN A 61 -11.21 -5.48 -9.58
C GLN A 61 -9.70 -5.37 -9.37
N ALA A 62 -8.95 -5.60 -10.44
CA ALA A 62 -7.51 -5.35 -10.44
C ALA A 62 -7.23 -3.85 -10.34
N HIS A 63 -6.15 -3.49 -9.67
CA HIS A 63 -5.69 -2.12 -9.50
C HIS A 63 -4.18 -2.02 -9.70
N ARG A 64 -3.64 -0.80 -9.66
CA ARG A 64 -2.24 -0.50 -9.97
C ARG A 64 -1.22 -1.15 -9.02
N HIS A 65 -1.69 -1.63 -7.88
CA HIS A 65 -0.94 -2.33 -6.83
C HIS A 65 -1.32 -3.82 -6.71
N THR A 66 -1.94 -4.41 -7.74
CA THR A 66 -2.39 -5.81 -7.68
C THR A 66 -1.24 -6.78 -7.40
N SER A 67 -0.05 -6.59 -7.98
CA SER A 67 1.10 -7.45 -7.70
C SER A 67 1.76 -7.05 -6.38
N GLY A 68 1.95 -8.01 -5.47
CA GLY A 68 2.59 -7.79 -4.17
C GLY A 68 1.83 -6.83 -3.26
N CYS A 69 0.50 -6.78 -3.36
CA CYS A 69 -0.36 -5.79 -2.72
C CYS A 69 -0.22 -5.74 -1.18
N SER A 70 0.11 -6.86 -0.54
CA SER A 70 0.26 -6.98 0.91
C SER A 70 1.68 -6.70 1.40
N SER A 71 2.61 -6.40 0.49
CA SER A 71 3.98 -6.00 0.83
C SER A 71 3.94 -4.82 1.80
N LEU A 72 4.79 -4.85 2.83
CA LEU A 72 4.88 -3.77 3.79
C LEU A 72 5.87 -2.71 3.33
N VAL A 73 5.49 -1.46 3.51
CA VAL A 73 6.22 -0.26 3.08
C VAL A 73 6.33 0.71 4.26
N THR A 74 7.41 1.49 4.32
CA THR A 74 7.68 2.44 5.41
C THR A 74 8.37 3.73 4.98
N ASP A 75 8.25 4.76 5.83
CA ASP A 75 9.08 5.97 5.83
C ASP A 75 10.06 6.01 7.02
N GLY A 76 10.26 4.89 7.69
CA GLY A 76 11.05 4.75 8.91
C GLY A 76 10.27 4.94 10.21
N LEU A 77 9.02 5.43 10.17
CA LEU A 77 8.17 5.62 11.36
C LEU A 77 6.79 4.98 11.22
N TRP A 78 6.16 5.18 10.07
CA TRP A 78 4.86 4.64 9.70
C TRP A 78 5.04 3.43 8.81
N ILE A 79 4.09 2.52 8.91
CA ILE A 79 4.07 1.28 8.13
C ILE A 79 2.70 1.10 7.53
N TRP A 80 2.67 0.80 6.24
CA TRP A 80 1.46 0.58 5.47
C TRP A 80 1.64 -0.60 4.52
N ARG A 81 0.53 -1.09 3.99
CA ARG A 81 0.51 -2.03 2.87
C ARG A 81 0.77 -1.29 1.57
N ALA A 82 1.50 -1.89 0.62
CA ALA A 82 1.80 -1.28 -0.68
C ALA A 82 0.54 -0.78 -1.41
N ASP A 83 -0.56 -1.53 -1.33
CA ASP A 83 -1.83 -1.15 -1.95
C ASP A 83 -2.62 -0.08 -1.20
N PHE A 84 -2.18 0.39 -0.03
CA PHE A 84 -2.88 1.45 0.71
C PHE A 84 -3.04 2.73 -0.12
N ALA A 85 -2.04 3.08 -0.93
CA ALA A 85 -2.09 4.22 -1.84
C ALA A 85 -3.26 4.14 -2.83
N HIS A 86 -3.65 2.93 -3.28
CA HIS A 86 -4.83 2.74 -4.12
C HIS A 86 -6.13 3.06 -3.37
N TYR A 87 -6.24 2.62 -2.12
CA TYR A 87 -7.44 2.87 -1.32
C TYR A 87 -7.57 4.34 -0.91
N LEU A 88 -6.46 5.02 -0.64
CA LEU A 88 -6.44 6.48 -0.45
C LEU A 88 -6.90 7.20 -1.73
N GLU A 89 -6.26 6.91 -2.87
CA GLU A 89 -6.56 7.57 -4.14
C GLU A 89 -7.97 7.27 -4.69
N THR A 90 -8.53 6.11 -4.37
CA THR A 90 -9.83 5.66 -4.91
C THR A 90 -11.00 5.97 -3.99
N TYR A 91 -10.81 5.88 -2.68
CA TYR A 91 -11.86 5.97 -1.68
C TYR A 91 -11.67 7.07 -0.65
N HIS A 92 -10.59 7.85 -0.78
CA HIS A 92 -10.29 8.98 0.09
C HIS A 92 -10.29 8.59 1.56
N VAL A 93 -9.82 7.40 1.92
CA VAL A 93 -9.87 6.91 3.32
C VAL A 93 -9.17 7.90 4.29
N PRO A 94 -9.62 8.01 5.55
CA PRO A 94 -9.04 8.96 6.49
C PRO A 94 -7.58 8.64 6.78
N LEU A 95 -6.79 9.70 6.89
CA LEU A 95 -5.39 9.64 7.31
C LEU A 95 -5.27 10.16 8.74
N PRO A 96 -4.48 9.50 9.62
CA PRO A 96 -4.18 10.04 10.93
C PRO A 96 -3.55 11.45 10.83
N PRO A 97 -3.97 12.43 11.64
CA PRO A 97 -3.39 13.78 11.60
C PRO A 97 -1.87 13.80 11.79
N ALA A 98 -1.35 12.98 12.71
CA ALA A 98 0.09 12.87 12.94
C ALA A 98 0.86 12.30 11.74
N PHE A 99 0.21 11.54 10.85
CA PHE A 99 0.81 11.09 9.60
C PHE A 99 0.87 12.24 8.60
N THR A 100 -0.24 12.95 8.38
CA THR A 100 -0.28 14.05 7.40
C THR A 100 0.63 15.21 7.80
N GLU A 101 0.70 15.56 9.08
CA GLU A 101 1.65 16.55 9.62
C GLU A 101 3.09 16.18 9.32
N ARG A 102 3.47 14.90 9.51
CA ARG A 102 4.82 14.42 9.19
C ARG A 102 5.11 14.50 7.70
N VAL A 103 4.23 13.97 6.85
CA VAL A 103 4.43 13.98 5.39
C VAL A 103 4.57 15.41 4.87
N ARG A 104 3.75 16.34 5.39
CA ARG A 104 3.82 17.76 5.05
C ARG A 104 5.11 18.42 5.57
N GLY A 105 5.55 18.07 6.79
CA GLY A 105 6.82 18.52 7.35
C GLY A 105 8.05 18.06 6.54
N LEU A 106 7.94 16.90 5.90
CA LEU A 106 8.94 16.38 4.96
C LEU A 106 8.81 16.96 3.53
N GLY A 107 7.84 17.86 3.30
CA GLY A 107 7.55 18.42 1.98
C GLY A 107 7.12 17.38 0.95
N HIS A 108 6.46 16.30 1.41
CA HIS A 108 6.05 15.14 0.61
C HIS A 108 7.22 14.37 -0.02
N ARG A 109 8.43 14.46 0.55
CA ARG A 109 9.58 13.68 0.12
C ARG A 109 9.83 12.54 1.08
N MET A 110 10.01 11.34 0.54
CA MET A 110 10.41 10.18 1.32
C MET A 110 11.79 10.43 1.93
N PRO A 111 11.97 10.28 3.26
CA PRO A 111 13.26 10.45 3.89
C PRO A 111 14.15 9.24 3.59
N ASP A 112 15.46 9.41 3.78
CA ASP A 112 16.38 8.28 3.82
C ASP A 112 16.05 7.40 5.04
N LEU A 113 16.16 6.09 4.86
CA LEU A 113 16.00 5.13 5.94
C LEU A 113 17.36 4.90 6.60
N VAL A 114 17.54 5.40 7.82
CA VAL A 114 18.75 5.22 8.61
C VAL A 114 18.60 4.00 9.50
N GLY A 115 19.44 2.98 9.30
CA GLY A 115 19.33 1.69 9.98
C GLY A 115 19.39 1.80 11.50
N ALA A 116 20.21 2.69 12.05
CA ALA A 116 20.27 2.94 13.50
C ALA A 116 18.90 3.35 14.10
N GLU A 117 18.10 4.10 13.35
CA GLU A 117 16.79 4.57 13.79
C GLU A 117 15.70 3.52 13.50
N PHE A 118 15.87 2.77 12.42
CA PHE A 118 14.84 1.89 11.90
C PHE A 118 14.90 0.45 12.42
N VAL A 119 16.08 -0.10 12.73
CA VAL A 119 16.21 -1.47 13.28
C VAL A 119 15.29 -1.70 14.49
N PRO A 120 15.19 -0.79 15.48
CA PRO A 120 14.24 -0.96 16.58
C PRO A 120 12.78 -1.00 16.12
N VAL A 121 12.40 -0.20 15.11
CA VAL A 121 11.05 -0.20 14.53
C VAL A 121 10.78 -1.53 13.83
N PHE A 122 11.72 -2.01 13.01
CA PHE A 122 11.61 -3.29 12.33
C PHE A 122 11.43 -4.46 13.31
N ASP A 123 12.18 -4.48 14.40
CA ASP A 123 12.03 -5.50 15.44
C ASP A 123 10.63 -5.49 16.06
N GLU A 124 10.05 -4.31 16.28
CA GLU A 124 8.66 -4.20 16.75
C GLU A 124 7.66 -4.74 15.72
N VAL A 125 7.91 -4.55 14.43
CA VAL A 125 7.08 -5.06 13.34
C VAL A 125 7.15 -6.58 13.27
N VAL A 126 8.36 -7.14 13.26
CA VAL A 126 8.58 -8.59 13.27
C VAL A 126 7.82 -9.22 14.43
N ARG A 127 7.91 -8.61 15.64
CA ARG A 127 7.15 -9.06 16.81
C ARG A 127 5.63 -8.93 16.64
N ALA A 128 5.15 -7.79 16.13
CA ALA A 128 3.72 -7.57 15.90
C ALA A 128 3.16 -8.58 14.91
N PHE A 129 3.81 -8.79 13.76
CA PHE A 129 3.34 -9.72 12.75
C PHE A 129 3.63 -11.20 13.08
N GLY A 130 4.22 -11.50 14.25
CA GLY A 130 4.54 -12.85 14.69
C GLY A 130 5.58 -13.55 13.80
N TRP A 131 6.39 -12.77 13.08
CA TRP A 131 7.46 -13.28 12.25
C TRP A 131 8.62 -13.73 13.14
N THR A 132 9.21 -14.89 12.82
CA THR A 132 10.30 -15.48 13.60
C THR A 132 11.51 -15.72 12.70
N GLY A 133 12.71 -15.56 13.25
CA GLY A 133 13.97 -15.79 12.51
C GLY A 133 14.24 -14.80 11.38
N VAL A 134 13.57 -13.64 11.38
CA VAL A 134 13.82 -12.56 10.42
C VAL A 134 14.85 -11.61 11.03
N GLU A 135 16.04 -11.60 10.47
CA GLU A 135 17.05 -10.59 10.80
C GLU A 135 16.86 -9.36 9.90
N PRO A 136 17.01 -8.14 10.44
CA PRO A 136 16.96 -6.94 9.62
C PRO A 136 18.08 -7.00 8.56
N PRO A 137 17.78 -6.76 7.28
CA PRO A 137 18.80 -6.75 6.23
C PRO A 137 19.71 -5.51 6.29
N TRP A 138 19.49 -4.61 7.25
CA TRP A 138 20.23 -3.36 7.44
C TRP A 138 20.95 -3.38 8.79
N ASP A 139 22.17 -2.88 8.82
CA ASP A 139 22.89 -2.59 10.07
C ASP A 139 22.67 -1.14 10.51
N ALA A 140 23.21 -0.76 11.68
CA ALA A 140 23.06 0.59 12.21
C ALA A 140 23.68 1.68 11.31
N ALA A 141 24.68 1.35 10.49
CA ALA A 141 25.37 2.29 9.61
C ALA A 141 24.69 2.43 8.23
N THR A 142 23.74 1.55 7.92
CA THR A 142 23.07 1.49 6.63
C THR A 142 22.19 2.72 6.43
N VAL A 143 22.31 3.35 5.26
CA VAL A 143 21.42 4.42 4.81
C VAL A 143 20.81 4.00 3.48
N VAL A 144 19.50 3.76 3.46
CA VAL A 144 18.76 3.42 2.25
C VAL A 144 18.09 4.66 1.71
N ARG A 145 18.37 4.99 0.45
CA ARG A 145 17.72 6.11 -0.23
C ARG A 145 16.43 5.64 -0.89
N PRO A 146 15.38 6.48 -0.95
CA PRO A 146 14.14 6.10 -1.60
C PRO A 146 14.39 5.80 -3.07
N GLU A 147 13.89 4.66 -3.52
CA GLU A 147 13.92 4.29 -4.92
C GLU A 147 12.87 5.07 -5.71
N PRO A 148 13.08 5.29 -7.02
CA PRO A 148 12.02 5.83 -7.87
C PRO A 148 10.77 4.95 -7.83
N ARG A 149 9.60 5.60 -7.94
CA ARG A 149 8.30 4.91 -8.04
C ARG A 149 8.36 3.76 -9.05
N SER A 150 8.11 2.54 -8.58
CA SER A 150 8.08 1.32 -9.39
C SER A 150 6.67 0.94 -9.87
N VAL A 151 5.64 1.46 -9.19
CA VAL A 151 4.22 1.21 -9.47
C VAL A 151 3.67 2.23 -10.48
N PRO A 152 2.85 1.86 -11.48
CA PRO A 152 2.27 2.84 -12.41
C PRO A 152 1.32 3.80 -11.69
N THR A 153 1.13 5.01 -12.22
CA THR A 153 0.06 5.91 -11.78
C THR A 153 -1.29 5.29 -12.12
N ARG A 154 -2.35 5.74 -11.46
CA ARG A 154 -3.71 5.28 -11.79
C ARG A 154 -4.07 5.56 -13.25
N ALA A 155 -3.66 6.71 -13.78
CA ALA A 155 -3.88 7.07 -15.18
C ALA A 155 -3.16 6.11 -16.14
N GLU A 156 -1.88 5.81 -15.87
CA GLU A 156 -1.08 4.84 -16.64
C GLU A 156 -1.70 3.44 -16.59
N PHE A 157 -2.11 2.99 -15.40
CA PHE A 157 -2.76 1.70 -15.20
C PHE A 157 -4.08 1.59 -16.00
N VAL A 158 -4.97 2.57 -15.86
CA VAL A 158 -6.25 2.60 -16.59
C VAL A 158 -6.00 2.63 -18.10
N ALA A 159 -5.03 3.41 -18.58
CA ALA A 159 -4.67 3.45 -19.99
C ALA A 159 -4.11 2.12 -20.51
N ARG A 160 -3.37 1.37 -19.67
CA ARG A 160 -2.88 0.02 -20.00
C ARG A 160 -4.02 -0.99 -20.07
N VAL A 161 -4.86 -1.07 -19.04
CA VAL A 161 -6.02 -1.98 -18.98
C VAL A 161 -6.98 -1.75 -20.16
N ARG A 162 -7.21 -0.48 -20.53
CA ARG A 162 -8.03 -0.14 -21.71
C ARG A 162 -7.44 -0.65 -23.03
N ARG A 163 -6.11 -0.66 -23.16
CA ARG A 163 -5.41 -1.16 -24.36
C ARG A 163 -5.41 -2.68 -24.43
N GLU A 164 -5.28 -3.35 -23.29
CA GLU A 164 -5.23 -4.81 -23.19
C GLU A 164 -6.62 -5.46 -23.31
N ARG A 165 -7.70 -4.70 -23.11
CA ARG A 165 -9.06 -5.19 -23.34
C ARG A 165 -9.25 -5.42 -24.84
N PRO A 166 -9.46 -6.66 -25.32
CA PRO A 166 -9.58 -6.92 -26.75
C PRO A 166 -10.79 -6.16 -27.31
N ALA A 167 -10.57 -5.41 -28.39
CA ALA A 167 -11.65 -4.86 -29.20
C ALA A 167 -12.31 -6.01 -29.97
N GLY A 168 -13.31 -6.69 -29.39
CA GLY A 168 -13.96 -7.81 -30.07
C GLY A 168 -15.23 -8.36 -29.40
N PRO A 169 -16.16 -8.94 -30.16
CA PRO A 169 -17.57 -9.17 -29.79
C PRO A 169 -17.77 -10.43 -28.93
N TRP A 170 -16.95 -10.65 -27.90
CA TRP A 170 -16.99 -11.88 -27.08
C TRP A 170 -18.05 -11.88 -25.97
N GLY A 171 -19.10 -11.05 -26.11
CA GLY A 171 -20.24 -11.02 -25.18
C GLY A 171 -21.37 -12.01 -25.47
N LYS A 172 -21.32 -12.78 -26.57
CA LYS A 172 -22.43 -13.68 -26.99
C LYS A 172 -21.98 -15.03 -27.57
N ALA A 173 -21.03 -15.73 -26.96
CA ALA A 173 -20.84 -17.14 -27.30
C ALA A 173 -21.78 -18.00 -26.42
N PRO A 174 -22.75 -18.75 -26.97
CA PRO A 174 -23.58 -19.65 -26.18
C PRO A 174 -22.68 -20.73 -25.56
N ARG A 175 -22.78 -20.94 -24.25
CA ARG A 175 -22.10 -22.06 -23.58
C ARG A 175 -22.61 -23.36 -24.19
N LYS A 176 -21.75 -24.10 -24.89
CA LYS A 176 -22.10 -25.44 -25.39
C LYS A 176 -22.44 -26.35 -24.19
N PRO A 177 -23.51 -27.16 -24.28
CA PRO A 177 -23.84 -28.09 -23.22
C PRO A 177 -22.76 -29.16 -23.14
N ARG A 178 -22.26 -29.40 -21.92
CA ARG A 178 -21.36 -30.52 -21.64
C ARG A 178 -22.14 -31.83 -21.82
N ARG A 179 -21.58 -32.74 -22.61
CA ARG A 179 -21.96 -34.16 -22.64
C ARG A 179 -21.35 -34.88 -21.46
#